data_AF-A0A940HM31-F1
#
_entry.id   AF-A0A940HM31-F1
#
_cell.length_a   1.000
_cell.length_b   1.000
_cell.length_c   1.000
_cell.angle_alpha   90.00
_cell.angle_beta   90.00
_cell.angle_gamma   90.00
#
_symmetry.space_group_name_H-M   'P 1'
#
loop_
_entity.id
_entity.type
_entity.pdbx_description
1 polymer ?
#
loop_
_entity_poly.entity_id
_entity_poly.type
_entity_poly.pdbx_seq_one_letter_code
_entity_poly.pdbx_strand_id
1 'polypeptide(L)'
;PDETVELTLVGKGPVVRAEATDGDKFVALDLAIDKMSEQLRRAKEKRVDGRHHPRGAHFEKGSGALEGIDVLPASADVLHAVATGSVPIQNDEDEVYSPVVIRTKSFDAEWMTVEEAVDRMELVGHDFFLFVDVRTDHPSVVYRRKGWDYGVIALSTQAPPAEALAS
;
A
#
# COMPACT_ATOMS: atom_id res chain seq x y z
N PRO A 1 11.97 30.37 -2.38
CA PRO A 1 10.76 29.58 -2.13
C PRO A 1 11.21 28.22 -1.64
N ASP A 2 10.70 27.76 -0.51
CA ASP A 2 11.10 26.46 0.01
C ASP A 2 10.34 25.38 -0.76
N GLU A 3 11.06 24.36 -1.20
CA GLU A 3 10.58 23.26 -2.02
C GLU A 3 10.49 22.00 -1.14
N THR A 4 9.31 21.37 -1.11
CA THR A 4 9.05 20.17 -0.32
C THR A 4 9.02 18.94 -1.23
N VAL A 5 9.77 17.91 -0.84
CA VAL A 5 9.83 16.60 -1.50
C VAL A 5 9.25 15.54 -0.57
N GLU A 6 8.22 14.86 -1.05
CA GLU A 6 7.60 13.73 -0.38
C GLU A 6 7.86 12.44 -1.16
N LEU A 7 8.40 11.42 -0.48
CA LEU A 7 8.67 10.10 -1.02
C LEU A 7 7.81 9.09 -0.28
N THR A 8 6.97 8.34 -1.01
CA THR A 8 6.22 7.20 -0.46
C THR A 8 6.64 5.93 -1.20
N LEU A 9 7.22 4.98 -0.47
CA LEU A 9 7.59 3.68 -0.99
C LEU A 9 6.54 2.64 -0.59
N VAL A 10 5.84 2.14 -1.61
CA VAL A 10 4.88 1.04 -1.51
C VAL A 10 5.50 -0.20 -2.14
N GLY A 11 5.43 -1.33 -1.43
CA GLY A 11 6.04 -2.58 -1.87
C GLY A 11 5.58 -3.75 -1.02
N LYS A 12 6.27 -4.90 -1.13
CA LYS A 12 5.93 -6.16 -0.41
C LYS A 12 6.25 -6.14 1.11
N GLY A 13 6.26 -4.95 1.71
CA GLY A 13 6.62 -4.68 3.10
C GLY A 13 5.77 -3.55 3.67
N PRO A 14 6.06 -3.08 4.90
CA PRO A 14 5.34 -1.93 5.45
C PRO A 14 5.53 -0.72 4.52
N VAL A 15 4.45 0.06 4.36
CA VAL A 15 4.52 1.31 3.60
C VAL A 15 5.44 2.27 4.35
N VAL A 16 6.43 2.81 3.65
CA VAL A 16 7.40 3.76 4.21
C VAL A 16 7.23 5.11 3.53
N ARG A 17 7.18 6.19 4.32
CA ARG A 17 7.08 7.56 3.82
C ARG A 17 8.18 8.42 4.44
N ALA A 18 8.73 9.33 3.64
CA ALA A 18 9.70 10.33 4.04
C ALA A 18 9.37 11.68 3.39
N GLU A 19 9.59 12.77 4.13
CA GLU A 19 9.36 14.14 3.68
C GLU A 19 10.57 15.01 4.07
N ALA A 20 10.96 15.92 3.18
CA ALA A 20 11.94 16.96 3.46
C ALA A 20 11.64 18.23 2.67
N THR A 21 12.01 19.37 3.25
CA THR A 21 11.81 20.70 2.68
C THR A 21 13.13 21.45 2.72
N ASP A 22 13.52 22.06 1.61
CA ASP A 22 14.73 22.89 1.52
C ASP A 22 14.57 24.00 0.46
N GLY A 23 15.45 25.01 0.47
CA GLY A 23 15.46 26.07 -0.54
C GLY A 23 15.94 25.62 -1.93
N ASP A 24 16.56 24.43 -2.03
CA ASP A 24 16.93 23.76 -3.27
C ASP A 24 16.31 22.35 -3.35
N LYS A 25 15.50 22.06 -4.38
CA LYS A 25 14.93 20.72 -4.66
C LYS A 25 15.93 19.59 -4.58
N PHE A 26 17.17 19.77 -5.03
CA PHE A 26 18.15 18.68 -5.05
C PHE A 26 18.59 18.35 -3.63
N VAL A 27 18.74 19.37 -2.78
CA VAL A 27 19.05 19.21 -1.35
C VAL A 27 17.85 18.61 -0.60
N ALA A 28 16.62 19.08 -0.89
CA ALA A 28 15.40 18.50 -0.33
C ALA A 28 15.24 17.02 -0.72
N LEU A 29 15.59 16.66 -1.96
CA LEU A 29 15.56 15.28 -2.44
C LEU A 29 16.58 14.40 -1.73
N ASP A 30 17.83 14.84 -1.62
CA ASP A 30 18.88 14.09 -0.92
C ASP A 30 18.51 13.83 0.55
N LEU A 31 17.98 14.86 1.24
CA LEU A 31 17.49 14.74 2.61
C LEU A 31 16.29 13.78 2.74
N ALA A 32 15.39 13.77 1.76
CA ALA A 32 14.27 12.83 1.72
C ALA A 32 14.74 11.39 1.46
N ILE A 33 15.76 11.19 0.62
CA ILE A 33 16.38 9.89 0.31
C ILE A 33 17.10 9.32 1.54
N ASP A 34 17.82 10.14 2.29
CA ASP A 34 18.50 9.72 3.53
C ASP A 34 17.48 9.25 4.58
N LYS A 35 16.40 10.02 4.78
CA LYS A 35 15.29 9.63 5.67
C LYS A 35 14.60 8.34 5.20
N MET A 36 14.35 8.20 3.90
CA MET A 36 13.76 6.99 3.32
C MET A 36 14.65 5.76 3.54
N SER A 37 15.96 5.89 3.33
CA SER A 37 16.94 4.82 3.50
C SER A 37 17.00 4.31 4.95
N GLU A 38 16.98 5.21 5.92
CA GLU A 38 16.97 4.85 7.34
C GLU A 38 15.65 4.16 7.75
N GLN A 39 14.51 4.61 7.23
CA GLN A 39 13.22 3.97 7.49
C GLN A 39 13.12 2.58 6.84
N LEU A 40 13.65 2.40 5.63
CA LEU A 40 13.75 1.10 4.97
C LEU A 40 14.68 0.15 5.73
N ARG A 41 15.81 0.64 6.26
CA ARG A 41 16.71 -0.13 7.10
C ARG A 41 16.00 -0.65 8.35
N ARG A 42 15.30 0.23 9.08
CA ARG A 42 14.50 -0.14 10.27
C ARG A 42 13.38 -1.14 9.93
N ALA A 43 12.68 -0.94 8.82
CA ALA A 43 11.65 -1.87 8.35
C ALA A 43 12.22 -3.26 7.97
N LYS A 44 13.39 -3.28 7.33
CA LYS A 44 14.10 -4.51 6.96
C LYS A 44 14.60 -5.24 8.20
N GLU A 45 15.23 -4.54 9.16
CA GLU A 45 15.72 -5.13 10.42
C GLU A 45 14.58 -5.74 11.23
N LYS A 46 13.48 -5.01 11.41
CA LYS A 46 12.29 -5.55 12.09
C LYS A 46 11.72 -6.81 11.41
N ARG A 47 11.78 -6.90 10.08
CA ARG A 47 11.38 -8.09 9.31
C ARG A 47 12.42 -9.23 9.39
N VAL A 48 13.69 -8.92 9.59
CA VAL A 48 14.76 -9.90 9.74
C VAL A 48 14.73 -10.48 11.16
N ASP A 49 14.54 -9.67 12.19
CA ASP A 49 14.40 -10.10 13.59
C ASP A 49 13.12 -10.92 13.80
N GLY A 50 12.02 -10.56 13.14
CA GLY A 50 10.76 -11.33 13.17
C GLY A 50 10.79 -12.65 12.42
N ARG A 51 11.80 -12.91 11.57
CA ARG A 51 11.97 -14.18 10.84
C ARG A 51 13.00 -15.13 11.48
N HIS A 52 13.88 -14.63 12.35
CA HIS A 52 14.91 -15.43 13.02
C HIS A 52 14.49 -16.00 14.38
N HIS A 53 13.19 -16.17 14.61
CA HIS A 53 12.62 -16.91 15.76
C HIS A 53 11.58 -17.94 15.25
N PRO A 54 11.76 -19.27 15.34
CA PRO A 54 12.95 -20.13 15.21
C PRO A 54 12.90 -21.03 13.94
N ARG A 55 14.08 -21.28 13.32
CA ARG A 55 14.49 -22.38 12.38
C ARG A 55 15.30 -21.82 11.20
N GLY A 56 16.54 -21.38 11.46
CA GLY A 56 17.50 -21.07 10.40
C GLY A 56 18.00 -22.34 9.73
N ALA A 57 17.99 -22.36 8.39
CA ALA A 57 18.55 -23.44 7.57
C ALA A 57 20.04 -23.68 7.90
N HIS A 58 20.44 -24.95 7.94
CA HIS A 58 21.82 -25.35 8.20
C HIS A 58 22.43 -25.85 6.88
N PHE A 59 23.59 -25.31 6.50
CA PHE A 59 24.36 -25.80 5.34
C PHE A 59 25.58 -26.55 5.83
N GLU A 60 25.64 -27.84 5.52
CA GLU A 60 26.78 -28.67 5.88
C GLU A 60 27.77 -28.75 4.70
N LYS A 61 28.92 -28.08 4.84
CA LYS A 61 29.93 -27.96 3.78
C LYS A 61 30.54 -29.30 3.32
N GLY A 62 30.37 -30.38 4.08
CA GLY A 62 30.92 -31.70 3.76
C GLY A 62 30.00 -32.58 2.90
N SER A 63 28.69 -32.55 3.16
CA SER A 63 27.70 -33.39 2.47
C SER A 63 27.00 -32.68 1.32
N GLY A 64 27.07 -31.34 1.28
CA GLY A 64 26.37 -30.52 0.29
C GLY A 64 24.86 -30.43 0.50
N ALA A 65 24.34 -30.92 1.65
CA ALA A 65 22.92 -30.90 1.96
C ALA A 65 22.46 -29.54 2.52
N LEU A 66 21.25 -29.12 2.11
CA LEU A 66 20.53 -27.94 2.59
C LEU A 66 19.25 -28.42 3.29
N GLU A 67 19.10 -28.14 4.58
CA GLU A 67 17.88 -28.46 5.32
C GLU A 67 17.06 -27.19 5.62
N GLY A 68 15.73 -27.26 5.42
CA GLY A 68 14.78 -26.21 5.81
C GLY A 68 14.29 -25.27 4.69
N ILE A 69 14.37 -25.67 3.42
CA ILE A 69 13.81 -24.90 2.28
C ILE A 69 13.10 -25.87 1.30
N ASP A 70 11.84 -25.55 0.92
CA ASP A 70 11.05 -26.31 -0.07
C ASP A 70 11.38 -25.91 -1.53
N VAL A 71 12.65 -26.01 -1.94
CA VAL A 71 13.07 -25.74 -3.34
C VAL A 71 14.00 -26.84 -3.83
N LEU A 72 13.73 -27.37 -5.02
CA LEU A 72 14.59 -28.32 -5.73
C LEU A 72 15.28 -27.62 -6.91
N PRO A 73 16.57 -27.90 -7.18
CA PRO A 73 17.25 -27.36 -8.36
C PRO A 73 16.63 -27.91 -9.65
N ALA A 74 16.47 -27.06 -10.66
CA ALA A 74 16.04 -27.48 -12.00
C ALA A 74 17.07 -28.44 -12.61
N SER A 75 16.59 -29.40 -13.40
CA SER A 75 17.47 -30.29 -14.14
C SER A 75 18.24 -29.54 -15.23
N ALA A 76 19.41 -30.06 -15.60
CA ALA A 76 20.25 -29.46 -16.65
C ALA A 76 19.52 -29.35 -18.00
N ASP A 77 18.61 -30.28 -18.30
CA ASP A 77 17.85 -30.31 -19.56
C ASP A 77 16.89 -29.12 -19.68
N VAL A 78 16.26 -28.73 -18.57
CA VAL A 78 15.36 -27.57 -18.51
C VAL A 78 16.14 -26.28 -18.73
N LEU A 79 17.31 -26.16 -18.11
CA LEU A 79 18.19 -25.00 -18.31
C LEU A 79 18.64 -24.88 -19.77
N HIS A 80 18.94 -26.00 -20.42
CA HIS A 80 19.36 -26.01 -21.81
C HIS A 80 18.23 -25.64 -22.77
N ALA A 81 17.02 -26.18 -22.56
CA ALA A 81 15.84 -25.90 -23.40
C ALA A 81 15.41 -24.43 -23.38
N VAL A 82 15.66 -23.72 -22.27
CA VAL A 82 15.43 -22.28 -22.17
C VAL A 82 16.52 -21.51 -22.94
N ALA A 83 17.79 -21.89 -22.77
CA ALA A 83 18.91 -21.25 -23.48
C ALA A 83 18.83 -21.41 -25.00
N THR A 84 18.25 -22.51 -25.50
CA THR A 84 18.07 -22.76 -26.94
C THR A 84 16.79 -22.15 -27.52
N GLY A 85 15.97 -21.45 -26.72
CA GLY A 85 14.75 -20.79 -27.19
C GLY A 85 13.64 -21.75 -27.63
N SER A 86 13.73 -23.03 -27.25
CA SER A 86 12.72 -24.06 -27.59
C SER A 86 11.41 -23.93 -26.79
N VAL A 87 11.35 -23.03 -25.83
CA VAL A 87 10.14 -22.71 -25.05
C VAL A 87 9.57 -21.38 -25.54
N PRO A 88 8.27 -21.31 -25.93
CA PRO A 88 7.65 -20.07 -26.35
C PRO A 88 7.63 -19.06 -25.19
N ILE A 89 8.15 -17.86 -25.46
CA ILE A 89 8.11 -16.73 -24.54
C ILE A 89 6.83 -15.96 -24.86
N GLN A 90 5.95 -15.83 -23.87
CA GLN A 90 4.72 -15.05 -24.01
C GLN A 90 5.07 -13.56 -23.85
N ASN A 91 5.08 -12.82 -24.97
CA ASN A 91 5.23 -11.36 -24.96
C ASN A 91 3.84 -10.75 -24.76
N ASP A 92 3.52 -10.33 -23.54
CA ASP A 92 2.34 -9.51 -23.24
C ASP A 92 2.68 -8.04 -23.53
N GLU A 93 2.60 -7.62 -24.79
CA GLU A 93 2.60 -6.20 -25.19
C GLU A 93 1.15 -5.76 -25.51
N ASP A 94 0.78 -4.57 -25.04
CA ASP A 94 -0.53 -3.87 -25.16
C ASP A 94 -1.53 -4.00 -23.99
N GLU A 95 -1.05 -3.87 -22.74
CA GLU A 95 -1.89 -3.29 -21.68
C GLU A 95 -1.43 -1.83 -21.46
N VAL A 96 -2.25 -0.87 -21.90
CA VAL A 96 -2.08 0.55 -21.56
C VAL A 96 -2.07 0.63 -20.04
N TYR A 97 -0.88 0.72 -19.45
CA TYR A 97 -0.69 0.85 -18.01
C TYR A 97 -1.33 2.17 -17.56
N SER A 98 -2.60 2.12 -17.15
CA SER A 98 -3.24 3.20 -16.42
C SER A 98 -2.74 3.11 -14.99
N PRO A 99 -1.86 4.02 -14.51
CA PRO A 99 -1.26 3.94 -13.19
C PRO A 99 -2.26 4.17 -12.04
N VAL A 100 -3.56 4.28 -12.33
CA VAL A 100 -4.62 4.47 -11.34
C VAL A 100 -4.96 3.14 -10.68
N VAL A 101 -4.16 2.77 -9.68
CA VAL A 101 -4.47 1.63 -8.80
C VAL A 101 -5.58 2.04 -7.83
N ILE A 102 -6.82 1.63 -8.12
CA ILE A 102 -7.95 1.82 -7.20
C ILE A 102 -7.78 0.83 -6.05
N ARG A 103 -7.40 1.34 -4.88
CA ARG A 103 -7.32 0.53 -3.65
C ARG A 103 -8.69 0.46 -2.99
N THR A 104 -9.27 -0.73 -2.91
CA THR A 104 -10.51 -0.97 -2.15
C THR A 104 -10.20 -1.23 -0.69
N LYS A 105 -10.84 -0.48 0.21
CA LYS A 105 -10.85 -0.75 1.66
C LYS A 105 -12.31 -0.85 2.10
N SER A 106 -12.76 -2.07 2.36
CA SER A 106 -14.07 -2.33 2.95
C SER A 106 -13.95 -2.23 4.48
N PHE A 107 -14.91 -1.56 5.10
CA PHE A 107 -15.07 -1.51 6.55
C PHE A 107 -16.48 -1.95 6.90
N ASP A 108 -16.65 -2.50 8.09
CA ASP A 108 -17.97 -2.78 8.62
C ASP A 108 -18.70 -1.47 8.90
N ALA A 109 -20.01 -1.46 8.64
CA ALA A 109 -20.85 -0.29 8.90
C ALA A 109 -21.04 -0.13 10.42
N GLU A 110 -20.59 0.99 10.95
CA GLU A 110 -20.80 1.36 12.35
C GLU A 110 -21.74 2.56 12.45
N TRP A 111 -22.73 2.45 13.34
CA TRP A 111 -23.63 3.52 13.69
C TRP A 111 -22.99 4.43 14.72
N MET A 112 -22.89 5.72 14.43
CA MET A 112 -22.37 6.73 15.35
C MET A 112 -22.93 8.12 15.02
N THR A 113 -22.72 9.09 15.90
CA THR A 113 -23.06 10.49 15.59
C THR A 113 -21.99 11.14 14.72
N VAL A 114 -22.31 12.31 14.15
CA VAL A 114 -21.37 13.10 13.35
C VAL A 114 -20.14 13.49 14.17
N GLU A 115 -20.34 13.88 15.43
CA GLU A 115 -19.27 14.29 16.34
C GLU A 115 -18.31 13.13 16.62
N GLU A 116 -18.85 11.95 16.92
CA GLU A 116 -18.05 10.73 17.13
C GLU A 116 -17.25 10.34 15.88
N ALA A 117 -17.83 10.51 14.69
CA ALA A 117 -17.15 10.28 13.43
C ALA A 117 -15.99 11.26 13.20
N VAL A 118 -16.14 12.54 13.57
CA VAL A 118 -15.05 13.53 13.50
C VAL A 118 -13.91 13.15 14.44
N ASP A 119 -14.22 12.78 15.69
CA ASP A 119 -13.20 12.40 16.68
C ASP A 119 -12.37 11.20 16.19
N ARG A 120 -13.02 10.19 15.60
CA ARG A 120 -12.35 9.03 15.02
C ARG A 120 -11.56 9.37 13.76
N MET A 121 -12.06 10.27 12.91
CA MET A 121 -11.35 10.73 11.72
C MET A 121 -10.00 11.39 12.10
N GLU A 122 -10.03 12.26 13.11
CA GLU A 122 -8.84 12.95 13.62
C GLU A 122 -7.86 11.98 14.29
N LEU A 123 -8.37 11.02 15.07
CA LEU A 123 -7.53 10.02 15.76
C LEU A 123 -6.78 9.10 14.79
N VAL A 124 -7.41 8.68 13.69
CA VAL A 124 -6.75 7.84 12.68
C VAL A 124 -5.92 8.68 11.71
N GLY A 125 -6.08 10.01 11.71
CA GLY A 125 -5.38 10.92 10.80
C GLY A 125 -5.80 10.74 9.34
N HIS A 126 -7.06 10.37 9.10
CA HIS A 126 -7.61 10.29 7.74
C HIS A 126 -8.28 11.62 7.35
N ASP A 127 -8.39 11.88 6.05
CA ASP A 127 -9.09 13.06 5.52
C ASP A 127 -10.61 12.89 5.45
N PHE A 128 -11.08 11.63 5.53
CA PHE A 128 -12.49 11.28 5.50
C PHE A 128 -12.78 10.05 6.36
N PHE A 129 -14.02 9.94 6.86
CA PHE A 129 -14.48 8.83 7.67
C PHE A 129 -15.92 8.44 7.30
N LEU A 130 -16.14 7.18 6.94
CA LEU A 130 -17.46 6.64 6.58
C LEU A 130 -18.14 6.04 7.81
N PHE A 131 -19.43 6.30 7.96
CA PHE A 131 -20.25 5.80 9.07
C PHE A 131 -21.74 5.77 8.68
N VAL A 132 -22.57 5.18 9.54
CA VAL A 132 -24.04 5.33 9.45
C VAL A 132 -24.48 6.29 10.54
N ASP A 133 -25.18 7.37 10.17
CA ASP A 133 -25.65 8.36 11.14
C ASP A 133 -26.82 7.79 11.95
N VAL A 134 -26.65 7.70 13.27
CA VAL A 134 -27.70 7.22 14.20
C VAL A 134 -29.00 8.01 14.15
N ARG A 135 -28.95 9.28 13.72
CA ARG A 135 -30.12 10.17 13.69
C ARG A 135 -30.95 10.02 12.42
N THR A 136 -30.29 9.72 11.31
CA THR A 136 -30.90 9.71 9.97
C THR A 136 -30.93 8.31 9.34
N ASP A 137 -30.22 7.34 9.92
CA ASP A 137 -29.99 5.99 9.40
C ASP A 137 -29.45 6.00 7.96
N HIS A 138 -28.74 7.07 7.61
CA HIS A 138 -28.17 7.28 6.29
C HIS A 138 -26.65 7.04 6.31
N PRO A 139 -26.11 6.29 5.33
CA PRO A 139 -24.68 6.20 5.11
C PRO A 139 -24.11 7.60 4.87
N SER A 140 -23.17 8.00 5.70
CA SER A 140 -22.62 9.34 5.74
C SER A 140 -21.10 9.30 5.77
N VAL A 141 -20.47 10.35 5.23
CA VAL A 141 -19.03 10.56 5.27
C VAL A 141 -18.74 11.94 5.82
N VAL A 142 -17.90 11.98 6.85
CA VAL A 142 -17.28 13.21 7.34
C VAL A 142 -15.96 13.41 6.62
N TYR A 143 -15.61 14.65 6.28
CA TYR A 143 -14.34 14.97 5.62
C TYR A 143 -13.79 16.34 6.02
N ARG A 144 -12.48 16.49 5.89
CA ARG A 144 -11.75 17.74 6.19
C ARG A 144 -11.86 18.73 5.01
N ARG A 145 -12.23 19.98 5.28
CA ARG A 145 -12.24 21.10 4.32
C ARG A 145 -11.02 22.00 4.52
N LYS A 146 -10.73 22.85 3.52
CA LYS A 146 -9.66 23.86 3.63
C LYS A 146 -10.02 24.84 4.75
N GLY A 147 -9.07 25.12 5.64
CA GLY A 147 -9.23 26.11 6.71
C GLY A 147 -9.67 25.58 8.07
N TRP A 148 -9.45 24.29 8.37
CA TRP A 148 -9.86 23.63 9.64
C TRP A 148 -11.37 23.44 9.83
N ASP A 149 -12.13 23.50 8.74
CA ASP A 149 -13.56 23.22 8.74
C ASP A 149 -13.84 21.74 8.43
N TYR A 150 -14.94 21.21 8.94
CA TYR A 150 -15.45 19.86 8.64
C TYR A 150 -16.69 19.92 7.75
N GLY A 151 -16.84 18.94 6.86
CA GLY A 151 -18.02 18.76 6.02
C GLY A 151 -18.62 17.37 6.21
N VAL A 152 -19.92 17.24 5.94
CA VAL A 152 -20.67 15.98 5.97
C VAL A 152 -21.35 15.80 4.61
N ILE A 153 -21.20 14.63 4.01
CA ILE A 153 -21.97 14.19 2.83
C ILE A 153 -22.74 12.94 3.24
N ALA A 154 -24.05 12.91 2.97
CA ALA A 154 -24.90 11.76 3.27
C ALA A 154 -25.56 11.23 1.99
N LEU A 155 -25.70 9.92 1.91
CA LEU A 155 -26.48 9.26 0.86
C LEU A 155 -27.92 9.08 1.34
N SER A 156 -28.88 9.66 0.61
CA SER A 156 -30.28 9.32 0.81
C SER A 156 -30.53 7.89 0.31
N THR A 157 -31.04 7.02 1.15
CA THR A 157 -31.33 5.62 0.80
C THR A 157 -32.55 5.47 -0.12
N GLN A 158 -33.30 6.56 -0.37
CA GLN A 158 -34.37 6.63 -1.35
C GLN A 158 -33.88 7.26 -2.66
N ALA A 159 -33.22 6.47 -3.51
CA ALA A 159 -33.00 6.83 -4.91
C ALA A 159 -33.83 5.90 -5.80
N PRO A 160 -34.67 6.41 -6.73
CA PRO A 160 -35.29 5.57 -7.74
C PRO A 160 -34.18 4.92 -8.59
N PRO A 161 -34.32 3.65 -9.02
CA PRO A 161 -33.35 3.03 -9.90
C PRO A 161 -33.23 3.87 -11.17
N ALA A 162 -32.02 4.34 -11.47
CA ALA A 162 -31.75 5.02 -12.73
C ALA A 162 -31.91 3.99 -13.86
N GLU A 163 -33.06 3.99 -14.53
CA GLU A 163 -33.21 3.31 -15.81
C GLU A 163 -32.23 3.94 -16.81
N ALA A 164 -31.42 3.06 -17.43
CA ALA A 164 -30.62 3.27 -18.64
C ALA A 164 -29.40 4.20 -18.58
N LEU A 165 -28.22 3.61 -18.31
CA LEU A 165 -26.98 3.95 -19.02
C LEU A 165 -26.39 2.68 -19.62
N ALA A 166 -27.15 2.09 -20.54
CA ALA A 166 -26.61 1.20 -21.57
C ALA A 166 -26.86 1.88 -22.92
N SER A 167 -25.89 2.65 -23.38
CA SER A 167 -25.67 3.05 -24.79
C SER A 167 -24.21 3.44 -24.94
#